data_AF-A0A8S2G530-F1
#
_entry.id   AF-A0A8S2G530-F1
#
_cell.length_a   1.000
_cell.length_b   1.000
_cell.length_c   1.000
_cell.angle_alpha   90.00
_cell.angle_beta   90.00
_cell.angle_gamma   90.00
#
_symmetry.space_group_name_H-M   'P 1'
#
loop_
_entity.id
_entity.type
_entity.pdbx_description
1 polymer ?
#
loop_
_entity_poly.entity_id
_entity_poly.type
_entity_poly.pdbx_seq_one_letter_code
_entity_poly.pdbx_strand_id
1 'polypeptide(L)' 'NNVIDIEEISSDTLYEREPLIHAGALGALYIPGESIVDPLTLPLILYMHSKILGGHAQMNIEVTNGTVRGSTIDSPGI' A
#
# COMPACT_ATOMS: atom_id res chain seq x y z
N ASN A 1 -2.27 19.13 -0.51
CA ASN A 1 -2.82 17.78 -0.80
C ASN A 1 -4.09 17.95 -1.61
N ASN A 2 -4.04 17.69 -2.92
CA ASN A 2 -5.03 18.08 -3.93
C ASN A 2 -6.20 17.06 -4.03
N VAL A 3 -6.73 16.65 -2.88
CA VAL A 3 -7.83 15.68 -2.80
C VAL A 3 -9.14 16.44 -2.89
N ILE A 4 -9.89 16.26 -3.97
CA ILE A 4 -11.04 17.10 -4.35
C ILE A 4 -12.33 16.30 -4.55
N ASP A 5 -12.26 14.98 -4.45
CA ASP A 5 -13.31 14.03 -4.83
C ASP A 5 -13.95 13.32 -3.62
N ILE A 6 -13.50 13.64 -2.41
CA ILE A 6 -14.11 13.15 -1.17
C ILE A 6 -15.42 13.90 -0.91
N GLU A 7 -16.49 13.16 -0.61
CA GLU A 7 -17.81 13.71 -0.30
C GLU A 7 -18.37 13.16 1.02
N GLU A 8 -19.10 13.99 1.77
CA GLU A 8 -19.92 13.51 2.89
C GLU A 8 -21.23 12.94 2.36
N ILE A 9 -21.64 11.78 2.87
CA ILE A 9 -22.91 11.12 2.54
C ILE A 9 -23.80 11.04 3.78
N SER A 10 -25.11 11.16 3.57
CA SER A 10 -26.11 11.13 4.65
C SER A 10 -26.23 9.75 5.29
N SER A 11 -26.89 9.70 6.45
CA SER A 11 -27.27 8.43 7.11
C SER A 11 -28.08 7.53 6.18
N ASP A 12 -29.03 8.09 5.44
CA ASP A 12 -29.93 7.31 4.57
C ASP A 12 -29.13 6.64 3.45
N THR A 13 -28.26 7.41 2.78
CA THR A 13 -27.35 6.87 1.74
C THR A 13 -26.37 5.85 2.31
N LEU A 14 -25.90 6.04 3.55
CA LEU A 14 -25.03 5.07 4.21
C LEU A 14 -25.76 3.75 4.48
N TYR A 15 -26.97 3.76 5.05
CA TYR A 15 -27.72 2.53 5.33
C TYR A 15 -28.21 1.83 4.05
N GLU A 16 -28.45 2.57 2.98
CA GLU A 16 -28.71 1.97 1.66
C GLU A 16 -27.49 1.21 1.12
N ARG A 17 -26.28 1.75 1.31
CA ARG A 17 -25.03 1.14 0.83
C ARG A 17 -24.54 0.00 1.73
N GLU A 18 -24.67 0.15 3.04
CA GLU A 18 -24.17 -0.78 4.07
C GLU A 18 -25.30 -1.20 5.01
N PRO A 19 -26.24 -2.07 4.57
CA PRO A 19 -27.47 -2.37 5.32
C PRO A 19 -27.23 -3.06 6.67
N LEU A 20 -26.02 -3.60 6.88
CA LEU A 20 -25.64 -4.34 8.09
C LEU A 20 -24.79 -3.50 9.05
N ILE A 21 -24.55 -2.21 8.75
CA ILE A 21 -23.81 -1.33 9.64
C ILE A 21 -24.57 -1.07 10.94
N HIS A 22 -23.85 -0.75 12.02
CA HIS A 22 -24.46 -0.48 13.32
C HIS A 22 -25.46 0.68 13.26
N ALA A 23 -26.61 0.49 13.91
CA ALA A 23 -27.62 1.54 14.04
C ALA A 23 -27.09 2.75 14.83
N GLY A 24 -27.43 3.95 14.40
CA GLY A 24 -27.00 5.21 15.02
C GLY A 24 -25.89 5.97 14.27
N ALA A 25 -25.39 5.45 13.15
CA ALA A 25 -24.55 6.23 12.24
C ALA A 25 -25.31 7.45 11.68
N LEU A 26 -24.69 8.63 11.75
CA LEU A 26 -25.29 9.91 11.31
C LEU A 26 -25.00 10.25 9.85
N GLY A 27 -24.08 9.53 9.23
CA GLY A 27 -23.54 9.77 7.89
C GLY A 27 -22.16 9.13 7.76
N ALA A 28 -21.51 9.33 6.62
CA ALA A 28 -20.16 8.82 6.36
C ALA A 28 -19.41 9.74 5.39
N LEU A 29 -18.12 9.46 5.21
CA LEU A 29 -17.28 10.08 4.20
C LEU A 29 -17.03 9.06 3.09
N TYR A 30 -17.43 9.37 1.87
CA TYR A 30 -17.09 8.57 0.70
C TYR A 30 -15.71 8.99 0.18
N ILE A 31 -14.82 8.01 0.07
CA ILE A 31 -13.44 8.19 -0.40
C ILE A 31 -13.29 7.43 -1.72
N PRO A 32 -13.36 8.13 -2.86
CA PRO A 32 -13.18 7.48 -4.15
C PRO A 32 -11.76 6.90 -4.28
N GLY A 33 -11.66 5.78 -5.01
CA GLY A 33 -10.36 5.17 -5.32
C GLY A 33 -9.73 4.36 -4.19
N GLU A 34 -10.37 4.25 -3.02
CA GLU A 34 -9.96 3.28 -2.02
C GLU A 34 -10.07 1.86 -2.59
N SER A 35 -9.09 1.01 -2.27
CA SER A 35 -9.00 -0.36 -2.76
C SER A 35 -8.63 -1.29 -1.62
N ILE A 36 -9.31 -2.43 -1.55
CA ILE A 36 -8.96 -3.51 -0.63
C ILE A 36 -7.92 -4.38 -1.33
N VAL A 37 -6.77 -4.57 -0.70
CA VAL A 37 -5.74 -5.49 -1.16
C VAL A 37 -5.63 -6.65 -0.18
N ASP A 38 -5.51 -7.88 -0.71
CA ASP A 38 -5.17 -9.03 0.13
C ASP A 38 -3.67 -8.96 0.50
N PRO A 39 -3.32 -8.85 1.79
CA PRO A 39 -1.94 -8.72 2.23
C PRO A 39 -1.08 -9.95 1.89
N LEU A 40 -1.68 -11.10 1.62
CA LEU A 40 -0.94 -12.32 1.28
C LEU A 40 -0.78 -12.51 -0.23
N THR A 41 -1.87 -12.40 -1.00
CA THR A 41 -1.84 -12.67 -2.44
C THR A 41 -1.05 -11.62 -3.20
N LEU A 42 -1.09 -10.35 -2.79
CA LEU A 42 -0.40 -9.29 -3.52
C LEU A 42 1.13 -9.49 -3.57
N PRO A 43 1.85 -9.73 -2.45
CA PRO A 43 3.28 -10.07 -2.49
C PRO A 43 3.58 -11.32 -3.32
N LEU A 44 2.72 -12.34 -3.25
CA LEU A 44 2.90 -13.57 -4.01
C LEU A 44 2.79 -13.33 -5.52
N ILE A 45 1.81 -12.54 -5.97
CA ILE A 45 1.66 -12.17 -7.39
C ILE A 45 2.87 -11.39 -7.87
N LEU A 46 3.35 -10.43 -7.10
CA LEU A 46 4.54 -9.65 -7.45
C LEU A 46 5.78 -10.54 -7.54
N TYR A 47 5.94 -11.50 -6.62
CA TYR A 47 6.99 -12.50 -6.70
C TYR A 47 6.88 -13.34 -7.98
N MET A 48 5.71 -13.90 -8.28
CA MET A 48 5.49 -14.69 -9.49
C MET A 48 5.75 -13.87 -10.76
N HIS A 49 5.30 -12.62 -10.80
CA HIS A 49 5.56 -11.73 -11.93
C HIS A 49 7.05 -11.46 -12.11
N SER A 50 7.79 -11.24 -11.02
CA SER A 50 9.25 -11.12 -11.07
C SER A 50 9.89 -12.36 -11.69
N LYS A 51 9.41 -13.57 -11.35
CA LYS A 51 9.92 -14.83 -11.91
C LYS A 51 9.67 -14.94 -13.41
N ILE A 52 8.49 -14.53 -13.87
CA ILE A 52 8.14 -14.49 -15.30
C ILE A 52 9.09 -13.56 -16.06
N LEU A 53 9.45 -12.42 -15.47
CA LEU A 53 10.38 -11.44 -16.04
C LEU A 53 11.87 -11.82 -15.87
N GLY A 54 12.18 -13.04 -15.41
CA GLY A 54 13.55 -13.53 -15.25
C GLY A 54 14.22 -13.12 -13.92
N GLY A 55 13.47 -12.55 -12.97
CA GLY A 55 13.94 -12.24 -11.64
C GLY A 55 14.35 -13.48 -10.84
N HIS A 56 15.31 -13.32 -9.93
CA HIS A 56 15.79 -14.37 -9.04
C HIS A 56 15.55 -13.98 -7.60
N ALA A 57 14.91 -14.86 -6.83
CA ALA A 57 14.83 -14.73 -5.38
C ALA A 57 15.50 -15.93 -4.74
N GLN A 58 16.11 -15.69 -3.59
CA GLN A 58 16.68 -16.73 -2.74
C GLN A 58 15.94 -16.71 -1.41
N MET A 59 15.35 -17.85 -1.04
CA MET A 59 14.64 -18.02 0.21
C MET A 59 15.55 -18.69 1.24
N ASN A 60 15.24 -18.53 2.53
CA ASN A 60 16.02 -19.09 3.63
C ASN A 60 17.49 -18.61 3.64
N ILE A 61 17.72 -17.36 3.22
CA ILE A 61 19.03 -16.71 3.29
C ILE A 61 18.94 -15.51 4.21
N GLU A 62 19.85 -15.46 5.18
CA GLU A 62 20.08 -14.30 6.02
C GLU A 62 21.34 -13.58 5.52
N VAL A 63 21.22 -12.28 5.23
CA VAL A 63 22.37 -11.44 4.88
C VAL A 63 22.99 -10.93 6.18
N THR A 64 24.19 -11.38 6.52
CA THR A 64 24.84 -11.07 7.80
C THR A 64 25.78 -9.87 7.77
N ASN A 65 26.27 -9.48 6.59
CA ASN A 65 27.18 -8.35 6.41
C ASN A 65 27.23 -7.89 4.93
N GLY A 66 27.80 -6.72 4.68
CA GLY A 66 28.06 -6.19 3.34
C GLY A 66 29.16 -5.13 3.35
N THR A 67 29.95 -5.05 2.28
CA THR A 67 31.00 -4.01 2.14
C THR A 67 30.64 -3.04 1.02
N VAL A 68 30.60 -1.75 1.31
CA VAL A 68 30.53 -0.71 0.27
C VAL A 68 31.93 -0.56 -0.32
N ARG A 69 32.07 -0.68 -1.64
CA ARG A 69 33.32 -0.39 -2.35
C ARG A 69 33.19 0.94 -3.09
N GLY A 70 34.00 1.91 -2.70
CA GLY A 70 34.18 3.17 -3.39
C GLY A 70 33.04 4.17 -3.15
N SER A 71 33.21 5.02 -2.14
CA SER A 71 32.65 6.37 -2.18
C SER A 71 33.77 7.32 -1.74
N THR A 72 34.57 7.78 -2.69
CA THR A 72 35.30 9.03 -2.51
C THR A 72 34.24 10.12 -2.56
N ILE A 73 33.63 10.40 -1.42
CA ILE A 73 32.97 11.67 -1.20
C ILE A 73 34.10 12.60 -0.79
N ASP A 74 34.65 13.33 -1.76
CA ASP A 74 35.47 14.50 -1.46
C ASP A 74 34.58 15.41 -0.62
N SER A 75 34.81 15.40 0.69
CA SER A 75 34.18 16.33 1.60
C SER A 75 34.70 17.72 1.21
N PRO A 76 33.85 18.69 0.83
CA PRO A 76 34.34 20.06 0.74
C PRO A 76 34.77 20.44 2.15
N GLY A 77 36.05 20.81 2.27
CA GLY A 77 36.62 21.33 3.51
C GLY A 77 35.73 22.43 4.08
N ILE A 78 35.56 22.36 5.40
CA ILE A 78 35.27 23.47 6.30
C ILE A 78 36.03 24.74 5.91
#